data_AF-A0A101N1M2-F1
#
_entry.id   AF-A0A101N1M2-F1
#
_cell.length_a   1.000
_cell.length_b   1.000
_cell.length_c   1.000
_cell.angle_alpha   90.00
_cell.angle_beta   90.00
_cell.angle_gamma   90.00
#
_symmetry.space_group_name_H-M   'P 1'
#
loop_
_entity.id
_entity.type
_entity.pdbx_description
1 polymer ?
#
loop_
_entity_poly.entity_id
_entity_poly.type
_entity_poly.pdbx_seq_one_letter_code
_entity_poly.pdbx_strand_id
1 'polypeptide(L)'
;MTSAPVDQQDSLAAWLSIRTTVPWPRWSGERAAAGPPAADGVRDYFTATRGDRDPEGTARVLTALDRALADAQEGRQLNFALLTGWQRYVLHRDPVGFRTLPAFAKGGRERYGLAADTAARFEQCLSQSTQPDLPLPSRAARTYLDVLFFHPFEDGNARAAMLALAFVLACDGACLDQAHPLQVTRWADDADGAADLAVLIGILISATQRRQRHRSPA
;
A
#
# COMPACT_ATOMS: atom_id res chain seq x y z
N MET A 1 28.49 22.94 22.68
CA MET A 1 27.53 22.07 23.41
C MET A 1 26.51 21.60 22.38
N THR A 2 26.72 20.39 21.87
CA THR A 2 25.84 19.78 20.86
C THR A 2 24.58 19.34 21.58
N SER A 3 23.45 19.98 21.29
CA SER A 3 22.14 19.52 21.73
C SER A 3 21.95 18.08 21.28
N ALA A 4 21.66 17.18 22.22
CA ALA A 4 21.16 15.85 21.90
C ALA A 4 19.98 15.99 20.93
N PRO A 5 19.83 15.11 19.93
CA PRO A 5 18.65 15.16 19.08
C PRO A 5 17.42 14.99 19.98
N VAL A 6 16.50 15.96 19.89
CA VAL A 6 15.14 15.84 20.43
C VAL A 6 14.63 14.47 20.05
N ASP A 7 14.11 13.74 21.04
CA ASP A 7 13.63 12.36 20.97
C ASP A 7 12.73 12.18 19.74
N GLN A 8 13.34 11.82 18.60
CA GLN A 8 12.66 11.79 17.34
C GLN A 8 11.84 10.51 17.31
N GLN A 9 10.54 10.65 17.51
CA GLN A 9 9.61 9.54 17.59
C GLN A 9 9.75 8.63 16.35
N ASP A 10 10.06 7.37 16.60
CA ASP A 10 10.24 6.36 15.57
C ASP A 10 8.87 5.95 15.03
N SER A 11 8.60 6.33 13.78
CA SER A 11 7.32 6.07 13.11
C SER A 11 7.07 4.58 12.90
N LEU A 12 8.11 3.75 12.73
CA LEU A 12 7.91 2.31 12.68
C LEU A 12 7.49 1.78 14.06
N ALA A 13 8.16 2.21 15.13
CA ALA A 13 7.80 1.79 16.48
C ALA A 13 6.39 2.24 16.87
N ALA A 14 6.01 3.48 16.54
CA ALA A 14 4.67 4.01 16.75
C ALA A 14 3.62 3.17 16.01
N TRP A 15 3.84 2.89 14.71
CA TRP A 15 2.92 2.04 13.95
C TRP A 15 2.76 0.66 14.58
N LEU A 16 3.87 -0.02 14.90
CA LEU A 16 3.82 -1.34 15.51
C LEU A 16 3.08 -1.35 16.86
N SER A 17 3.14 -0.26 17.63
CA SER A 17 2.46 -0.14 18.91
C SER A 17 0.92 -0.07 18.77
N ILE A 18 0.41 0.57 17.72
CA ILE A 18 -1.03 0.73 17.50
C ILE A 18 -1.62 -0.29 16.52
N ARG A 19 -0.79 -0.93 15.69
CA ARG A 19 -1.22 -1.78 14.57
C ARG A 19 -2.26 -2.83 14.95
N THR A 20 -2.11 -3.44 16.13
CA THR A 20 -3.01 -4.50 16.63
C THR A 20 -4.24 -3.94 17.35
N THR A 21 -4.26 -2.65 17.70
CA THR A 21 -5.36 -1.98 18.41
C THR A 21 -6.23 -1.12 17.50
N VAL A 22 -5.87 -0.96 16.22
CA VAL A 22 -6.69 -0.24 15.24
C VAL A 22 -8.10 -0.84 15.21
N PRO A 23 -9.15 -0.02 15.41
CA PRO A 23 -10.54 -0.49 15.41
C PRO A 23 -11.02 -0.69 13.96
N TRP A 24 -10.48 -1.71 13.30
CA TRP A 24 -10.76 -1.97 11.88
C TRP A 24 -12.27 -2.07 11.64
N PRO A 25 -12.84 -1.25 10.73
CA PRO A 25 -14.27 -1.24 10.49
C PRO A 25 -14.70 -2.58 9.89
N ARG A 26 -15.89 -3.03 10.28
CA ARG A 26 -16.57 -4.11 9.57
C ARG A 26 -17.08 -3.58 8.25
N TRP A 27 -16.93 -4.36 7.18
CA TRP A 27 -17.45 -4.00 5.87
C TRP A 27 -18.28 -5.16 5.33
N SER A 28 -19.58 -4.93 5.21
CA SER A 28 -20.50 -5.82 4.50
C SER A 28 -20.66 -5.30 3.07
N GLY A 29 -19.57 -5.35 2.31
CA GLY A 29 -19.61 -5.10 0.87
C GLY A 29 -20.13 -6.34 0.16
N GLU A 30 -20.95 -6.15 -0.87
CA GLU A 30 -21.27 -7.24 -1.79
C GLU A 30 -19.99 -7.68 -2.53
N ARG A 31 -19.93 -8.95 -2.94
CA ARG A 31 -18.84 -9.43 -3.82
C ARG A 31 -18.75 -8.53 -5.04
N ALA A 32 -17.51 -8.20 -5.43
CA ALA A 32 -17.25 -7.41 -6.62
C ALA A 32 -18.01 -8.01 -7.82
N ALA A 33 -18.67 -7.14 -8.58
CA ALA A 33 -19.34 -7.56 -9.80
C ALA A 33 -18.28 -8.09 -10.77
N ALA A 34 -18.59 -9.15 -11.52
CA ALA A 34 -17.67 -9.71 -12.48
C ALA A 34 -17.43 -8.71 -13.63
N GLY A 35 -16.16 -8.38 -13.89
CA GLY A 35 -15.73 -7.57 -15.03
C GLY A 35 -14.73 -6.47 -14.66
N PRO A 36 -13.83 -6.08 -15.60
CA PRO A 36 -12.88 -4.99 -15.35
C PRO A 36 -13.63 -3.65 -15.16
N PRO A 37 -13.10 -2.74 -14.33
CA PRO A 37 -13.67 -1.41 -14.19
C PRO A 37 -13.48 -0.64 -15.49
N ALA A 38 -14.37 0.33 -15.73
CA ALA A 38 -14.28 1.15 -16.92
C ALA A 38 -13.12 2.16 -16.91
N ALA A 39 -12.52 2.40 -15.74
CA ALA A 39 -11.31 3.18 -15.54
C ALA A 39 -10.42 2.48 -14.51
N ASP A 40 -9.10 2.59 -14.66
CA ASP A 40 -8.12 2.03 -13.73
C ASP A 40 -7.59 3.16 -12.83
N GLY A 41 -8.22 3.31 -11.67
CA GLY A 41 -7.92 4.41 -10.76
C GLY A 41 -6.49 4.36 -10.20
N VAL A 42 -5.85 3.18 -10.14
CA VAL A 42 -4.47 3.05 -9.66
C VAL A 42 -3.48 3.47 -10.75
N ARG A 43 -3.73 3.08 -12.00
CA ARG A 43 -2.96 3.56 -13.16
C ARG A 43 -3.09 5.08 -13.32
N ASP A 44 -4.29 5.62 -13.16
CA ASP A 44 -4.55 7.07 -13.17
C ASP A 44 -3.80 7.78 -12.05
N TYR A 45 -3.78 7.21 -10.83
CA TYR A 45 -3.02 7.76 -9.70
C TYR A 45 -1.52 7.89 -10.00
N PHE A 46 -0.89 6.87 -10.58
CA PHE A 46 0.52 6.94 -10.94
C PHE A 46 0.79 7.96 -12.05
N THR A 47 -0.13 8.06 -13.00
CA THR A 47 -0.04 9.02 -14.10
C THR A 47 -0.18 10.46 -13.58
N ALA A 48 -1.13 10.74 -12.68
CA ALA A 48 -1.34 12.08 -12.13
C ALA A 48 -0.23 12.54 -11.19
N THR A 49 0.39 11.61 -10.44
CA THR A 49 1.44 11.97 -9.47
C THR A 49 2.82 12.17 -10.09
N ARG A 50 3.06 11.70 -11.33
CA ARG A 50 4.38 11.74 -11.99
C ARG A 50 4.41 12.08 -13.48
N GLY A 51 3.33 11.83 -14.21
CA GLY A 51 3.30 11.70 -15.68
C GLY A 51 4.02 12.81 -16.42
N ASP A 52 3.74 14.07 -16.11
CA ASP A 52 4.31 15.21 -16.84
C ASP A 52 5.78 15.50 -16.47
N ARG A 53 6.25 15.01 -15.33
CA ARG A 53 7.59 15.31 -14.78
C ARG A 53 8.60 14.18 -14.99
N ASP A 54 8.13 12.95 -15.04
CA ASP A 54 8.94 11.73 -15.20
C ASP A 54 8.14 10.65 -15.98
N PRO A 55 8.02 10.79 -17.31
CA PRO A 55 7.27 9.84 -18.13
C PRO A 55 7.86 8.42 -18.08
N GLU A 56 9.19 8.30 -18.07
CA GLU A 56 9.85 7.00 -17.99
C GLU A 56 9.62 6.33 -16.64
N GLY A 57 9.76 7.06 -15.53
CA GLY A 57 9.44 6.53 -14.21
C GLY A 57 7.98 6.21 -14.02
N THR A 58 7.09 6.91 -14.73
CA THR A 58 5.67 6.56 -14.82
C THR A 58 5.50 5.22 -15.55
N ALA A 59 6.09 5.05 -16.74
CA ALA A 59 6.04 3.78 -17.47
C ALA A 59 6.60 2.59 -16.65
N ARG A 60 7.67 2.82 -15.89
CA ARG A 60 8.27 1.83 -14.99
C ARG A 60 7.34 1.40 -13.85
N VAL A 61 6.67 2.34 -13.18
CA VAL A 61 5.72 1.98 -12.11
C VAL A 61 4.46 1.32 -12.66
N LEU A 62 4.02 1.69 -13.87
CA LEU A 62 2.91 1.01 -14.54
C LEU A 62 3.26 -0.43 -14.92
N THR A 63 4.49 -0.68 -15.37
CA THR A 63 4.99 -2.05 -15.59
C THR A 63 5.00 -2.85 -14.28
N ALA A 64 5.41 -2.22 -13.18
CA ALA A 64 5.37 -2.85 -11.85
C ALA A 64 3.93 -3.16 -11.41
N LEU A 65 2.97 -2.28 -11.73
CA LEU A 65 1.54 -2.50 -11.46
C LEU A 65 1.02 -3.71 -12.24
N ASP A 66 1.30 -3.79 -13.54
CA ASP A 66 0.89 -4.92 -14.36
C ASP A 66 1.46 -6.25 -13.81
N ARG A 67 2.72 -6.23 -13.33
CA ARG A 67 3.32 -7.40 -12.68
C ARG A 67 2.63 -7.75 -11.36
N ALA A 68 2.34 -6.76 -10.51
CA ALA A 68 1.64 -6.99 -9.24
C ALA A 68 0.24 -7.58 -9.47
N LEU A 69 -0.50 -7.09 -10.46
CA LEU A 69 -1.81 -7.63 -10.81
C LEU A 69 -1.72 -9.06 -11.38
N ALA A 70 -0.71 -9.36 -12.19
CA ALA A 70 -0.45 -10.72 -12.66
C ALA A 70 -0.11 -11.68 -11.51
N ASP A 71 0.73 -11.27 -10.56
CA ASP A 71 1.07 -12.08 -9.39
C ASP A 71 -0.19 -12.35 -8.51
N ALA A 72 -1.11 -11.39 -8.41
CA ALA A 72 -2.39 -11.60 -7.72
C ALA A 72 -3.28 -12.62 -8.46
N GLN A 73 -3.37 -12.52 -9.79
CA GLN A 73 -4.11 -13.49 -10.62
C GLN A 73 -3.53 -14.91 -10.57
N GLU A 74 -2.20 -15.02 -10.44
CA GLU A 74 -1.50 -16.29 -10.22
C GLU A 74 -1.74 -16.88 -8.81
N GLY A 75 -2.44 -16.17 -7.92
CA GLY A 75 -2.70 -16.63 -6.55
C GLY A 75 -1.44 -16.64 -5.68
N ARG A 76 -0.44 -15.80 -5.99
CA ARG A 76 0.76 -15.66 -5.17
C ARG A 76 0.40 -15.13 -3.79
N GLN A 77 1.24 -15.41 -2.79
CA GLN A 77 1.13 -14.79 -1.47
C GLN A 77 2.05 -13.59 -1.38
N LEU A 78 1.56 -12.48 -0.84
CA LEU A 78 2.37 -11.27 -0.65
C LEU A 78 3.50 -11.55 0.33
N ASN A 79 4.73 -11.31 -0.12
CA ASN A 79 5.96 -11.43 0.65
C ASN A 79 6.96 -10.36 0.21
N PHE A 80 8.07 -10.22 0.94
CA PHE A 80 9.07 -9.22 0.60
C PHE A 80 9.75 -9.47 -0.76
N ALA A 81 9.86 -10.74 -1.19
CA ALA A 81 10.44 -11.08 -2.47
C ALA A 81 9.61 -10.55 -3.66
N LEU A 82 8.27 -10.61 -3.58
CA LEU A 82 7.38 -10.01 -4.57
C LEU A 82 7.51 -8.48 -4.59
N LEU A 83 7.48 -7.84 -3.42
CA LEU A 83 7.68 -6.38 -3.34
C LEU A 83 9.02 -5.96 -3.95
N THR A 84 10.08 -6.74 -3.71
CA THR A 84 11.40 -6.52 -4.30
C THR A 84 11.35 -6.68 -5.83
N GLY A 85 10.68 -7.72 -6.32
CA GLY A 85 10.46 -7.94 -7.75
C GLY A 85 9.78 -6.75 -8.43
N TRP A 86 8.72 -6.20 -7.84
CA TRP A 86 8.05 -5.01 -8.36
C TRP A 86 8.92 -3.76 -8.26
N GLN A 87 9.65 -3.60 -7.15
CA GLN A 87 10.52 -2.43 -6.93
C GLN A 87 11.72 -2.38 -7.87
N ARG A 88 12.20 -3.50 -8.39
CA ARG A 88 13.23 -3.51 -9.46
C ARG A 88 12.78 -2.71 -10.68
N TYR A 89 11.51 -2.85 -11.08
CA TYR A 89 10.94 -2.03 -12.16
C TYR A 89 10.86 -0.58 -11.74
N VAL A 90 10.25 -0.29 -10.58
CA VAL A 90 10.02 1.08 -10.10
C VAL A 90 11.32 1.88 -9.96
N LEU A 91 12.36 1.27 -9.42
CA LEU A 91 13.65 1.91 -9.13
C LEU A 91 14.65 1.77 -10.27
N HIS A 92 14.33 0.97 -11.30
CA HIS A 92 15.22 0.65 -12.42
C HIS A 92 16.62 0.21 -11.97
N ARG A 93 16.67 -0.62 -10.92
CA ARG A 93 17.94 -1.08 -10.33
C ARG A 93 17.84 -2.53 -9.88
N ASP A 94 18.98 -3.21 -9.89
CA ASP A 94 19.18 -4.52 -9.30
C ASP A 94 20.62 -4.57 -8.77
N PRO A 95 20.88 -5.01 -7.51
CA PRO A 95 19.93 -5.52 -6.53
C PRO A 95 19.01 -4.44 -5.92
N VAL A 96 17.78 -4.84 -5.58
CA VAL A 96 16.94 -4.14 -4.59
C VAL A 96 16.86 -5.04 -3.37
N GLY A 97 17.13 -4.48 -2.19
CA GLY A 97 17.10 -5.22 -0.93
C GLY A 97 16.39 -4.43 0.17
N PHE A 98 16.23 -5.08 1.32
CA PHE A 98 15.77 -4.40 2.53
C PHE A 98 16.82 -3.37 2.94
N ARG A 99 16.40 -2.18 3.34
CA ARG A 99 17.29 -1.11 3.77
C ARG A 99 18.20 -1.57 4.91
N THR A 100 19.45 -1.11 4.90
CA THR A 100 20.47 -1.47 5.89
C THR A 100 20.68 -0.39 6.95
N LEU A 101 20.04 0.77 6.78
CA LEU A 101 20.08 1.91 7.69
C LEU A 101 18.66 2.37 8.08
N PRO A 102 18.51 3.14 9.17
CA PRO A 102 17.29 3.88 9.43
C PRO A 102 16.90 4.75 8.23
N ALA A 103 15.61 4.79 7.91
CA ALA A 103 15.08 5.65 6.85
C ALA A 103 14.47 6.92 7.44
N PHE A 104 14.36 7.96 6.61
CA PHE A 104 13.78 9.24 6.99
C PHE A 104 12.84 9.76 5.91
N ALA A 105 11.72 10.35 6.32
CA ALA A 105 10.75 10.96 5.41
C ALA A 105 10.25 12.32 5.92
N LYS A 106 9.43 12.98 5.09
CA LYS A 106 8.80 14.29 5.37
C LYS A 106 9.79 15.38 5.81
N GLY A 107 10.95 15.44 5.15
CA GLY A 107 12.03 16.38 5.47
C GLY A 107 12.80 16.01 6.74
N GLY A 108 12.89 14.73 7.07
CA GLY A 108 13.54 14.25 8.28
C GLY A 108 12.68 14.41 9.53
N ARG A 109 11.37 14.62 9.41
CA ARG A 109 10.43 14.62 10.55
C ARG A 109 10.07 13.21 10.99
N GLU A 110 9.97 12.29 10.04
CA GLU A 110 9.71 10.88 10.34
C GLU A 110 11.00 10.09 10.23
N ARG A 111 11.25 9.28 11.26
CA ARG A 111 12.34 8.31 11.32
C ARG A 111 11.72 6.92 11.36
N TYR A 112 12.25 5.99 10.56
CA TYR A 112 11.87 4.59 10.59
C TYR A 112 13.09 3.79 11.06
N GLY A 113 13.05 3.29 12.30
CA GLY A 113 14.14 2.53 12.89
C GLY A 113 14.44 1.23 12.16
N LEU A 114 15.62 0.67 12.43
CA LEU A 114 16.00 -0.65 11.93
C LEU A 114 16.55 -1.46 13.10
N ALA A 115 15.82 -2.51 13.48
CA ALA A 115 16.27 -3.55 14.40
C ALA A 115 16.63 -4.82 13.62
N ALA A 116 17.40 -5.71 14.23
CA ALA A 116 17.86 -6.95 13.59
C ALA A 116 16.68 -7.83 13.11
N ASP A 117 15.54 -7.77 13.78
CA ASP A 117 14.33 -8.54 13.46
C ASP A 117 13.31 -7.77 12.60
N THR A 118 13.59 -6.52 12.19
CA THR A 118 12.64 -5.70 11.43
C THR A 118 12.19 -6.37 10.12
N ALA A 119 13.11 -6.98 9.37
CA ALA A 119 12.75 -7.68 8.13
C ALA A 119 11.85 -8.90 8.39
N ALA A 120 12.13 -9.67 9.45
CA ALA A 120 11.32 -10.83 9.82
C ALA A 120 9.91 -10.42 10.29
N ARG A 121 9.80 -9.33 11.07
CA ARG A 121 8.51 -8.76 11.45
C ARG A 121 7.73 -8.27 10.23
N PHE A 122 8.41 -7.65 9.26
CA PHE A 122 7.76 -7.19 8.04
C PHE A 122 7.17 -8.35 7.26
N GLU A 123 7.95 -9.42 7.07
CA GLU A 123 7.52 -10.64 6.40
C GLU A 123 6.27 -11.25 7.08
N GLN A 124 6.26 -11.29 8.41
CA GLN A 124 5.09 -11.71 9.18
C GLN A 124 3.88 -10.79 8.92
N CYS A 125 4.04 -9.47 8.91
CA CYS A 125 2.96 -8.54 8.61
C CYS A 125 2.41 -8.74 7.18
N LEU A 126 3.27 -8.94 6.18
CA LEU A 126 2.85 -9.18 4.80
C LEU A 126 2.04 -10.48 4.66
N SER A 127 2.42 -11.55 5.38
CA SER A 127 1.66 -12.81 5.38
C SER A 127 0.23 -12.67 5.92
N GLN A 128 -0.05 -11.60 6.68
CA GLN A 128 -1.38 -11.30 7.20
C GLN A 128 -2.28 -10.55 6.20
N SER A 129 -1.74 -10.12 5.05
CA SER A 129 -2.50 -9.38 4.03
C SER A 129 -3.67 -10.16 3.43
N THR A 130 -3.59 -11.50 3.43
CA THR A 130 -4.61 -12.41 2.89
C THR A 130 -5.42 -13.12 3.97
N GLN A 131 -5.20 -12.81 5.26
CA GLN A 131 -5.95 -13.46 6.35
C GLN A 131 -7.44 -13.08 6.29
N PRO A 132 -8.37 -14.03 6.45
CA PRO A 132 -9.81 -13.78 6.30
C PRO A 132 -10.45 -13.12 7.53
N ASP A 133 -9.67 -12.79 8.56
CA ASP A 133 -10.11 -12.20 9.83
C ASP A 133 -10.63 -10.78 9.66
N LEU A 134 -10.07 -10.03 8.72
CA LEU A 134 -10.49 -8.68 8.38
C LEU A 134 -11.22 -8.63 7.03
N PRO A 135 -12.20 -7.73 6.87
CA PRO A 135 -12.80 -7.47 5.58
C PRO A 135 -11.77 -6.83 4.62
N LEU A 136 -11.98 -7.03 3.32
CA LEU A 136 -11.06 -6.58 2.26
C LEU A 136 -10.54 -5.14 2.41
N PRO A 137 -11.38 -4.11 2.64
CA PRO A 137 -10.87 -2.74 2.77
C PRO A 137 -9.87 -2.57 3.91
N SER A 138 -10.12 -3.24 5.05
CA SER A 138 -9.25 -3.22 6.23
C SER A 138 -7.95 -3.97 5.98
N ARG A 139 -7.98 -5.10 5.25
CA ARG A 139 -6.76 -5.80 4.82
C ARG A 139 -5.89 -4.96 3.91
N ALA A 140 -6.52 -4.31 2.91
CA ALA A 140 -5.84 -3.43 1.97
C ALA A 140 -5.23 -2.21 2.68
N ALA A 141 -5.97 -1.57 3.59
CA ALA A 141 -5.49 -0.46 4.41
C ALA A 141 -4.31 -0.89 5.31
N ARG A 142 -4.46 -1.99 6.06
CA ARG A 142 -3.40 -2.52 6.93
C ARG A 142 -2.11 -2.81 6.15
N THR A 143 -2.25 -3.47 4.99
CA THR A 143 -1.11 -3.82 4.13
C THR A 143 -0.42 -2.58 3.56
N TYR A 144 -1.20 -1.59 3.10
CA TYR A 144 -0.67 -0.31 2.63
C TYR A 144 0.15 0.40 3.71
N LEU A 145 -0.38 0.49 4.93
CA LEU A 145 0.27 1.13 6.07
C LEU A 145 1.50 0.34 6.55
N ASP A 146 1.44 -0.99 6.55
CA ASP A 146 2.59 -1.84 6.85
C ASP A 146 3.76 -1.53 5.91
N VAL A 147 3.55 -1.50 4.59
CA VAL A 147 4.63 -1.14 3.65
C VAL A 147 5.12 0.29 3.86
N LEU A 148 4.20 1.24 4.10
CA LEU A 148 4.54 2.65 4.28
C LEU A 148 5.42 2.89 5.51
N PHE A 149 5.10 2.25 6.65
CA PHE A 149 5.75 2.49 7.94
C PHE A 149 6.92 1.54 8.23
N PHE A 150 6.94 0.31 7.71
CA PHE A 150 8.18 -0.48 7.68
C PHE A 150 9.24 0.21 6.82
N HIS A 151 8.78 0.91 5.78
CA HIS A 151 9.62 1.68 4.88
C HIS A 151 10.79 0.82 4.36
N PRO A 152 10.52 -0.37 3.78
CA PRO A 152 11.52 -1.42 3.63
C PRO A 152 12.62 -1.09 2.61
N PHE A 153 12.40 -0.14 1.71
CA PHE A 153 13.35 0.28 0.67
C PHE A 153 13.94 1.65 0.98
N GLU A 154 15.08 1.98 0.37
CA GLU A 154 15.69 3.31 0.48
C GLU A 154 14.87 4.41 -0.23
N ASP A 155 14.14 4.05 -1.29
CA ASP A 155 13.20 4.92 -1.99
C ASP A 155 12.03 4.09 -2.55
N GLY A 156 10.93 4.76 -2.87
CA GLY A 156 9.79 4.18 -3.55
C GLY A 156 8.78 3.51 -2.62
N ASN A 157 8.90 3.66 -1.31
CA ASN A 157 7.99 3.02 -0.34
C ASN A 157 6.52 3.41 -0.55
N ALA A 158 6.21 4.67 -0.90
CA ALA A 158 4.84 5.07 -1.23
C ALA A 158 4.30 4.35 -2.50
N ARG A 159 5.16 4.14 -3.50
CA ARG A 159 4.81 3.39 -4.72
C ARG A 159 4.64 1.91 -4.40
N ALA A 160 5.55 1.32 -3.62
CA ALA A 160 5.44 -0.05 -3.15
C ALA A 160 4.17 -0.29 -2.32
N ALA A 161 3.79 0.66 -1.46
CA ALA A 161 2.55 0.59 -0.68
C ALA A 161 1.31 0.62 -1.56
N MET A 162 1.26 1.51 -2.56
CA MET A 162 0.17 1.53 -3.55
C MET A 162 0.08 0.24 -4.39
N LEU A 163 1.23 -0.33 -4.79
CA LEU A 163 1.28 -1.61 -5.50
C LEU A 163 0.78 -2.76 -4.61
N ALA A 164 1.17 -2.81 -3.34
CA ALA A 164 0.70 -3.80 -2.38
C ALA A 164 -0.81 -3.68 -2.12
N LEU A 165 -1.34 -2.46 -2.03
CA LEU A 165 -2.78 -2.21 -1.95
C LEU A 165 -3.50 -2.76 -3.19
N ALA A 166 -3.03 -2.43 -4.40
CA ALA A 166 -3.62 -2.92 -5.64
C ALA A 166 -3.58 -4.46 -5.74
N PHE A 167 -2.48 -5.08 -5.32
CA PHE A 167 -2.34 -6.53 -5.24
C PHE A 167 -3.40 -7.16 -4.32
N VAL A 168 -3.59 -6.63 -3.10
CA VAL A 168 -4.57 -7.17 -2.14
C VAL A 168 -5.99 -7.04 -2.68
N LEU A 169 -6.33 -5.92 -3.33
CA LEU A 169 -7.63 -5.75 -3.97
C LEU A 169 -7.83 -6.77 -5.11
N ALA A 170 -6.82 -6.96 -5.95
CA ALA A 170 -6.87 -7.87 -7.08
C ALA A 170 -7.01 -9.35 -6.65
N CYS A 171 -6.43 -9.74 -5.51
CA CYS A 171 -6.59 -11.08 -4.94
C CYS A 171 -8.06 -11.44 -4.67
N ASP A 172 -8.89 -10.46 -4.33
CA ASP A 172 -10.33 -10.62 -4.09
C ASP A 172 -11.19 -10.19 -5.30
N GLY A 173 -10.57 -9.97 -6.47
CA GLY A 173 -11.25 -9.52 -7.68
C GLY A 173 -11.80 -8.10 -7.60
N ALA A 174 -11.35 -7.30 -6.63
CA ALA A 174 -11.72 -5.91 -6.50
C ALA A 174 -10.73 -5.00 -7.24
N CYS A 175 -11.23 -3.84 -7.66
CA CYS A 175 -10.46 -2.80 -8.30
C CYS A 175 -11.01 -1.44 -7.86
N LEU A 176 -10.21 -0.39 -8.03
CA LEU A 176 -10.65 0.98 -7.82
C LEU A 176 -10.66 1.68 -9.17
N ASP A 177 -11.77 2.31 -9.51
CA ASP A 177 -11.84 3.22 -10.66
C ASP A 177 -11.42 4.65 -10.29
N GLN A 178 -11.15 4.92 -9.02
CA GLN A 178 -10.56 6.16 -8.51
C GLN A 178 -9.63 5.86 -7.33
N ALA A 179 -8.36 6.26 -7.39
CA ALA A 179 -7.42 6.15 -6.27
C ALA A 179 -6.85 7.49 -5.79
N HIS A 180 -7.13 8.61 -6.47
CA HIS A 180 -6.71 9.95 -6.05
C HIS A 180 -7.06 10.31 -4.58
N PRO A 181 -8.25 9.95 -4.05
CA PRO A 181 -8.57 10.22 -2.63
C PRO A 181 -7.63 9.54 -1.63
N LEU A 182 -6.84 8.54 -2.05
CA LEU A 182 -5.86 7.89 -1.19
C LEU A 182 -4.59 8.75 -0.97
N GLN A 183 -4.42 9.83 -1.74
CA GLN A 183 -3.28 10.76 -1.64
C GLN A 183 -3.41 11.69 -0.43
N VAL A 184 -3.48 11.12 0.77
CA VAL A 184 -3.56 11.84 2.04
C VAL A 184 -2.40 11.40 2.92
N THR A 185 -1.80 12.36 3.63
CA THR A 185 -0.76 12.09 4.62
C THR A 185 -1.28 11.14 5.69
N ARG A 186 -0.54 10.08 5.97
CA ARG A 186 -0.82 9.13 7.06
C ARG A 186 0.18 9.33 8.20
N TRP A 187 -0.26 9.04 9.41
CA TRP A 187 0.50 9.17 10.65
C TRP A 187 0.59 7.81 11.33
N ALA A 188 1.76 7.52 11.91
CA ALA A 188 2.06 6.20 12.44
C ALA A 188 1.39 5.91 13.79
N ASP A 189 0.98 6.95 14.51
CA ASP A 189 0.35 6.93 15.83
C ASP A 189 -1.17 7.19 15.77
N ASP A 190 -1.73 7.28 14.56
CA ASP A 190 -3.14 7.61 14.33
C ASP A 190 -3.97 6.37 13.98
N ALA A 191 -4.47 5.70 15.02
CA ALA A 191 -5.31 4.50 14.86
C ALA A 191 -6.64 4.81 14.17
N ASP A 192 -7.24 5.97 14.45
CA ASP A 192 -8.49 6.40 13.82
C ASP A 192 -8.26 6.72 12.34
N GLY A 193 -7.18 7.42 11.99
CA GLY A 193 -6.78 7.66 10.60
C GLY A 193 -6.47 6.39 9.81
N ALA A 194 -6.00 5.33 10.47
CA ALA A 194 -5.85 4.01 9.86
C ALA A 194 -7.21 3.34 9.59
N ALA A 195 -8.15 3.42 10.54
CA ALA A 195 -9.51 2.93 10.35
C ALA A 195 -10.27 3.71 9.26
N ASP A 196 -10.12 5.04 9.22
CA ASP A 196 -10.69 5.91 8.20
C ASP A 196 -10.18 5.60 6.79
N LEU A 197 -8.90 5.21 6.65
CA LEU A 197 -8.38 4.71 5.38
C LEU A 197 -9.13 3.45 4.92
N ALA A 198 -9.42 2.51 5.83
CA ALA A 198 -10.20 1.32 5.49
C ALA A 198 -11.65 1.69 5.08
N VAL A 199 -12.28 2.64 5.78
CA VAL A 199 -13.61 3.16 5.40
C VAL A 199 -13.57 3.77 4.00
N LEU A 200 -12.57 4.62 3.72
CA LEU A 200 -12.39 5.26 2.42
C LEU A 200 -12.21 4.23 1.30
N ILE A 201 -11.34 3.23 1.49
CA ILE A 201 -11.15 2.14 0.53
C ILE A 201 -12.48 1.40 0.30
N GLY A 202 -13.24 1.12 1.36
CA GLY A 202 -14.55 0.49 1.26
C GLY A 202 -15.53 1.31 0.42
N ILE A 203 -15.60 2.62 0.67
CA ILE A 203 -16.43 3.56 -0.12
C ILE A 203 -16.04 3.52 -1.59
N LEU A 204 -14.73 3.56 -1.90
CA LEU A 204 -14.23 3.53 -3.26
C LEU A 204 -14.59 2.21 -3.97
N ILE A 205 -14.38 1.07 -3.32
CA ILE A 205 -14.79 -0.25 -3.85
C ILE A 205 -16.28 -0.26 -4.17
N SER A 206 -17.12 0.14 -3.22
CA SER A 206 -18.59 0.17 -3.41
C SER A 206 -19.00 1.13 -4.52
N ALA A 207 -18.32 2.28 -4.65
CA ALA A 207 -18.58 3.24 -5.71
C ALA A 207 -18.23 2.67 -7.09
N THR A 208 -17.07 2.01 -7.22
CA THR A 208 -16.64 1.31 -8.45
C THR A 208 -17.66 0.25 -8.84
N GLN A 209 -18.06 -0.62 -7.90
CA GLN A 209 -19.05 -1.68 -8.14
C GLN A 209 -20.40 -1.14 -8.62
N ARG A 210 -20.90 -0.06 -8.00
CA ARG A 210 -22.17 0.58 -8.41
C ARG A 210 -22.09 1.12 -9.84
N ARG A 211 -20.98 1.79 -10.20
CA ARG A 211 -20.79 2.34 -11.56
C ARG A 211 -20.66 1.25 -12.62
N GLN A 212 -20.01 0.13 -12.31
CA GLN A 212 -19.94 -1.03 -13.20
C GLN A 212 -21.33 -1.61 -13.48
N ARG A 213 -22.15 -1.81 -12.45
CA ARG A 213 -23.52 -2.32 -12.61
C ARG A 213 -24.41 -1.44 -13.47
N HIS A 214 -24.31 -0.12 -13.32
CA HIS A 214 -25.07 0.82 -14.17
C HIS A 214 -24.63 0.82 -15.64
N ARG A 215 -23.45 0.28 -15.96
CA ARG A 215 -22.90 0.24 -17.33
C ARG A 215 -23.10 -1.10 -18.04
N SER A 216 -23.49 -2.15 -17.34
CA SER A 216 -23.91 -3.41 -17.94
C SER A 216 -25.44 -3.40 -18.11
N PRO A 217 -26.00 -2.99 -19.28
CA PRO A 217 -27.40 -3.29 -19.55
C PRO A 217 -27.57 -4.81 -19.61
N ALA A 218 -28.64 -5.30 -18.98
CA ALA A 218 -29.09 -6.69 -19.09
C ALA A 218 -29.40 -7.07 -20.53
#